data_AF-A0A5D0WNQ4-F1
#
_entry.id   AF-A0A5D0WNQ4-F1
#
_cell.length_a   1.000
_cell.length_b   1.000
_cell.length_c   1.000
_cell.angle_alpha   90.00
_cell.angle_beta   90.00
_cell.angle_gamma   90.00
#
_symmetry.space_group_name_H-M   'P 1'
#
loop_
_entity.id
_entity.type
_entity.pdbx_description
1 polymer ?
#
loop_
_entity_poly.entity_id
_entity_poly.type
_entity_poly.pdbx_seq_one_letter_code
_entity_poly.pdbx_strand_id
1 'polypeptide(L)'
;MKIKNILIGTSVILATSVALYHAGVIKKAKTFEDSLDKSPKSLDEAVLYGGKMKDYQKQTMQDIKIGAFFGGMQLDFSEVITEKDAYRMDINIVNGGLNIIVPDNFRLKIVDTCKFGGIADHTVCIDPDHSVALSVFADITCGGLNFENPSE
;
A
#
# COMPACT_ATOMS: atom_id res chain seq x y z
N MET A 1 -1.60 -43.42 22.22
CA MET A 1 -2.03 -42.24 23.01
C MET A 1 -1.10 -41.01 22.87
N LYS A 2 0.23 -41.17 22.72
CA LYS A 2 1.18 -40.04 22.66
C LYS A 2 1.03 -39.12 21.43
N ILE A 3 0.81 -39.66 20.22
CA ILE A 3 0.72 -38.87 18.98
C ILE A 3 -0.51 -37.95 18.96
N LYS A 4 -1.68 -38.43 19.42
CA LYS A 4 -2.92 -37.64 19.48
C LYS A 4 -2.74 -36.38 20.35
N ASN A 5 -2.10 -36.51 21.50
CA ASN A 5 -1.89 -35.39 22.42
C ASN A 5 -0.89 -34.37 21.86
N ILE A 6 0.16 -34.84 21.18
CA ILE A 6 1.11 -33.97 20.47
C ILE A 6 0.36 -33.19 19.39
N LEU A 7 -0.43 -33.87 18.56
CA LEU A 7 -1.18 -33.26 17.46
C LEU A 7 -2.12 -32.16 17.99
N ILE A 8 -2.91 -32.46 19.02
CA ILE A 8 -3.81 -31.49 19.68
C ILE A 8 -3.00 -30.29 20.22
N GLY A 9 -1.90 -30.54 20.93
CA GLY A 9 -1.05 -29.48 21.47
C GLY A 9 -0.51 -28.54 20.38
N THR A 10 0.06 -29.10 19.30
CA THR A 10 0.55 -28.30 18.18
C THR A 10 -0.55 -27.54 17.45
N SER A 11 -1.74 -28.13 17.28
CA SER A 11 -2.88 -27.46 16.65
C SER A 11 -3.36 -26.26 17.47
N VAL A 12 -3.40 -26.38 18.80
CA VAL A 12 -3.76 -25.27 19.70
C VAL A 12 -2.73 -24.15 19.59
N ILE A 13 -1.43 -24.47 19.64
CA ILE A 13 -0.35 -23.46 19.52
C ILE A 13 -0.44 -22.72 18.18
N LEU A 14 -0.64 -23.46 17.08
CA LEU A 14 -0.77 -22.86 15.75
C LEU A 14 -2.00 -21.93 15.69
N ALA A 15 -3.16 -22.40 16.13
CA ALA A 15 -4.39 -21.61 16.12
C ALA A 15 -4.25 -20.33 16.96
N THR A 16 -3.67 -20.42 18.15
CA THR A 16 -3.42 -19.25 19.02
C THR A 16 -2.43 -18.28 18.38
N SER A 17 -1.36 -18.78 17.76
CA SER A 17 -0.36 -17.94 17.09
C SER A 17 -0.97 -17.18 15.91
N VAL A 18 -1.77 -17.86 15.10
CA VAL A 18 -2.49 -17.23 13.97
C VAL A 18 -3.48 -16.20 14.48
N ALA A 19 -4.24 -16.49 15.54
CA ALA A 19 -5.20 -15.54 16.12
C ALA A 19 -4.50 -14.28 16.68
N LEU A 20 -3.39 -14.44 17.39
CA LEU A 20 -2.60 -13.32 17.91
C LEU A 20 -2.00 -12.47 16.78
N TYR A 21 -1.48 -13.12 15.73
CA TYR A 21 -1.01 -12.43 14.54
C TYR A 21 -2.13 -11.59 13.91
N HIS A 22 -3.30 -12.18 13.66
CA HIS A 22 -4.44 -11.45 13.09
C HIS A 22 -4.88 -10.28 13.97
N ALA A 23 -4.95 -10.47 15.29
CA ALA A 23 -5.27 -9.38 16.22
C ALA A 23 -4.23 -8.25 16.14
N GLY A 24 -2.95 -8.58 16.01
CA GLY A 24 -1.87 -7.62 15.82
C GLY A 24 -2.01 -6.82 14.54
N VAL A 25 -2.29 -7.49 13.41
CA VAL A 25 -2.50 -6.83 12.12
C VAL A 25 -3.76 -5.95 12.14
N ILE A 26 -4.87 -6.42 12.72
CA ILE A 26 -6.11 -5.62 12.87
C ILE A 26 -5.85 -4.38 13.72
N LYS A 27 -5.08 -4.51 14.80
CA LYS A 27 -4.70 -3.36 15.63
C LYS A 27 -3.87 -2.35 14.84
N LYS A 28 -2.84 -2.81 14.11
CA LYS A 28 -2.01 -1.95 13.24
C LYS A 28 -2.87 -1.25 12.19
N ALA A 29 -3.80 -1.96 11.56
CA ALA A 29 -4.72 -1.41 10.58
C ALA A 29 -5.62 -0.32 11.15
N LYS A 30 -6.24 -0.55 12.31
CA LYS A 30 -7.05 0.47 12.98
C LYS A 30 -6.24 1.72 13.32
N THR A 31 -5.04 1.55 13.87
CA THR A 31 -4.15 2.68 14.13
C THR A 31 -3.79 3.45 12.86
N PHE A 32 -3.59 2.76 11.74
CA PHE A 32 -3.35 3.41 10.45
C PHE A 32 -4.59 4.17 9.97
N GLU A 33 -5.77 3.53 10.00
CA GLU A 33 -7.08 4.13 9.63
C GLU A 33 -7.43 5.36 10.49
N ASP A 34 -7.03 5.37 11.76
CA ASP A 34 -7.20 6.52 12.65
C ASP A 34 -6.28 7.70 12.28
N SER A 35 -5.18 7.44 11.57
CA SER A 35 -4.21 8.46 11.13
C SER A 35 -4.50 9.07 9.76
N LEU A 36 -5.51 8.56 9.05
CA LEU A 36 -5.90 9.03 7.73
C LEU A 36 -6.63 10.38 7.84
N ASP A 37 -6.41 11.25 6.86
CA ASP A 37 -7.32 12.37 6.64
C ASP A 37 -8.65 11.84 6.07
N LYS A 38 -9.74 12.12 6.79
CA LYS A 38 -11.11 11.71 6.43
C LYS A 38 -11.91 12.88 5.82
N SER A 39 -11.24 13.97 5.44
CA SER A 39 -11.88 15.09 4.75
C SER A 39 -12.42 14.65 3.38
N PRO A 40 -13.50 15.27 2.86
CA PRO A 40 -14.11 14.86 1.59
C PRO A 40 -13.19 14.94 0.36
N LYS A 41 -12.10 15.69 0.44
CA LYS A 41 -11.12 15.85 -0.64
C LYS A 41 -9.90 14.94 -0.48
N SER A 42 -9.79 14.26 0.66
CA SER A 42 -8.67 13.39 0.95
C SER A 42 -8.62 12.22 -0.02
N LEU A 43 -7.41 11.87 -0.44
CA LEU A 43 -7.13 10.68 -1.25
C LEU A 43 -6.64 9.50 -0.40
N ASP A 44 -6.51 9.68 0.92
CA ASP A 44 -6.06 8.64 1.84
C ASP A 44 -6.96 7.40 1.77
N GLU A 45 -6.35 6.22 1.69
CA GLU A 45 -7.08 4.96 1.54
C GLU A 45 -6.46 3.83 2.37
N ALA A 46 -7.33 2.97 2.89
CA ALA A 46 -6.90 1.73 3.53
C ALA A 46 -7.85 0.58 3.20
N VAL A 47 -7.30 -0.63 3.13
CA VAL A 47 -8.07 -1.88 3.07
C VAL A 47 -7.60 -2.83 4.16
N LEU A 48 -8.48 -3.14 5.10
CA LEU A 48 -8.21 -4.16 6.12
C LEU A 48 -8.40 -5.56 5.54
N TYR A 49 -9.55 -5.84 4.91
CA TYR A 49 -9.81 -7.10 4.20
C TYR A 49 -10.38 -6.83 2.81
N GLY A 50 -9.94 -7.61 1.81
CA GLY A 50 -10.52 -7.59 0.46
C GLY A 50 -9.75 -6.73 -0.55
N GLY A 51 -10.48 -6.07 -1.45
CA GLY A 51 -9.90 -5.32 -2.57
C GLY A 51 -10.57 -3.97 -2.78
N LYS A 52 -9.81 -2.96 -3.22
CA LYS A 52 -10.35 -1.68 -3.73
C LYS A 52 -9.76 -1.35 -5.10
N MET A 53 -10.57 -0.73 -5.95
CA MET A 53 -10.12 -0.12 -7.19
C MET A 53 -10.62 1.33 -7.17
N LYS A 54 -9.71 2.28 -7.37
CA LYS A 54 -10.02 3.71 -7.36
C LYS A 54 -9.39 4.41 -8.54
N ASP A 55 -10.16 5.32 -9.11
CA ASP A 55 -9.77 6.20 -10.18
C ASP A 55 -9.78 7.65 -9.64
N TYR A 56 -8.63 8.32 -9.75
CA TYR A 56 -8.41 9.69 -9.30
C TYR A 56 -8.32 10.69 -10.46
N GLN A 57 -8.78 10.33 -11.66
CA GLN A 57 -8.84 11.24 -12.79
C GLN A 57 -9.43 12.60 -12.41
N LYS A 58 -8.73 13.67 -12.80
CA LYS A 58 -9.13 15.07 -12.59
C LYS A 58 -9.24 15.49 -11.12
N GLN A 59 -8.77 14.67 -10.17
CA GLN A 59 -8.61 15.09 -8.79
C GLN A 59 -7.27 15.80 -8.60
N THR A 60 -7.23 16.78 -7.70
CA THR A 60 -5.98 17.46 -7.34
C THR A 60 -5.11 16.52 -6.51
N MET A 61 -3.88 16.29 -6.96
CA MET A 61 -2.88 15.50 -6.25
C MET A 61 -2.54 16.14 -4.90
N GLN A 62 -2.33 15.30 -3.90
CA GLN A 62 -1.97 15.69 -2.54
C GLN A 62 -1.03 14.66 -1.92
N ASP A 63 -0.45 15.01 -0.78
CA ASP A 63 0.23 14.01 0.04
C ASP A 63 -0.80 12.96 0.48
N ILE A 64 -0.40 11.69 0.45
CA ILE A 64 -1.33 10.56 0.55
C ILE A 64 -0.76 9.44 1.41
N LYS A 65 -1.64 8.82 2.20
CA LYS A 65 -1.38 7.60 2.97
C LYS A 65 -2.19 6.44 2.43
N ILE A 66 -1.53 5.31 2.20
CA ILE A 66 -2.14 4.11 1.61
C ILE A 66 -1.80 2.87 2.46
N GLY A 67 -2.83 2.12 2.89
CA GLY A 67 -2.67 0.94 3.75
C GLY A 67 -3.32 -0.32 3.18
N ALA A 68 -2.60 -1.43 3.11
CA ALA A 68 -3.17 -2.75 2.76
C ALA A 68 -2.76 -3.83 3.77
N PHE A 69 -3.72 -4.39 4.50
CA PHE A 69 -3.44 -5.25 5.66
C PHE A 69 -3.71 -6.73 5.44
N PHE A 70 -4.87 -7.10 4.88
CA PHE A 70 -5.22 -8.44 4.40
C PHE A 70 -5.97 -8.34 3.06
N GLY A 71 -5.27 -7.87 2.02
CA GLY A 71 -5.94 -7.49 0.78
C GLY A 71 -5.07 -6.66 -0.14
N GLY A 72 -5.69 -5.95 -1.08
CA GLY A 72 -4.94 -5.10 -1.99
C GLY A 72 -5.75 -4.01 -2.65
N MET A 73 -5.07 -3.10 -3.33
CA MET A 73 -5.72 -2.02 -4.06
C MET A 73 -5.06 -1.77 -5.40
N GLN A 74 -5.87 -1.36 -6.37
CA GLN A 74 -5.41 -0.72 -7.60
C GLN A 74 -5.84 0.74 -7.57
N LEU A 75 -4.88 1.64 -7.70
CA LEU A 75 -5.11 3.07 -7.62
C LEU A 75 -4.59 3.72 -8.90
N ASP A 76 -5.48 4.41 -9.61
CA ASP A 76 -5.16 5.06 -10.87
C ASP A 76 -5.03 6.57 -10.67
N PHE A 77 -3.80 7.07 -10.84
CA PHE A 77 -3.47 8.49 -10.78
C PHE A 77 -3.17 9.09 -12.16
N SER A 78 -3.38 8.35 -13.26
CA SER A 78 -2.98 8.71 -14.63
C SER A 78 -3.30 10.15 -15.06
N GLU A 79 -4.46 10.68 -14.69
CA GLU A 79 -4.89 12.06 -15.03
C GLU A 79 -5.08 12.96 -13.79
N VAL A 80 -4.26 12.82 -12.75
CA VAL A 80 -4.32 13.76 -11.62
C VAL A 80 -3.84 15.16 -11.98
N ILE A 81 -4.46 16.16 -11.37
CA ILE A 81 -4.07 17.56 -11.51
C ILE A 81 -2.98 17.86 -10.49
N THR A 82 -1.83 18.35 -10.95
CA THR A 82 -0.73 18.76 -10.08
C THR A 82 -0.70 20.27 -9.94
N GLU A 83 -0.61 20.75 -8.69
CA GLU A 83 -0.49 22.17 -8.35
C GLU A 83 0.86 22.49 -7.70
N LYS A 84 1.62 21.44 -7.36
CA LYS A 84 2.95 21.48 -6.75
C LYS A 84 3.91 20.64 -7.58
N ASP A 85 5.19 20.89 -7.38
CA ASP A 85 6.31 20.16 -7.98
C ASP A 85 6.71 18.90 -7.21
N ALA A 86 6.25 18.75 -5.96
CA ALA A 86 6.59 17.61 -5.12
C ALA A 86 5.44 17.15 -4.23
N TYR A 87 5.33 15.83 -4.07
CA TYR A 87 4.35 15.15 -3.23
C TYR A 87 4.97 13.99 -2.45
N ARG A 88 4.32 13.61 -1.35
CA ARG A 88 4.69 12.49 -0.49
C ARG A 88 3.63 11.40 -0.51
N MET A 89 4.08 10.14 -0.60
CA MET A 89 3.22 8.96 -0.52
C MET A 89 3.74 8.01 0.56
N ASP A 90 2.96 7.82 1.62
CA ASP A 90 3.29 6.90 2.73
C ASP A 90 2.49 5.60 2.58
N ILE A 91 3.19 4.47 2.49
CA ILE A 91 2.61 3.16 2.21
C ILE A 91 2.89 2.17 3.34
N ASN A 92 1.86 1.46 3.80
CA ASN A 92 2.02 0.30 4.68
C ASN A 92 1.32 -0.94 4.11
N ILE A 93 2.08 -2.01 3.89
CA ILE A 93 1.56 -3.30 3.42
C ILE A 93 1.92 -4.37 4.46
N VAL A 94 0.92 -5.09 4.97
CA VAL A 94 1.15 -6.19 5.92
C VAL A 94 1.00 -7.56 5.29
N ASN A 95 -0.18 -7.94 4.81
CA ASN A 95 -0.43 -9.14 4.02
C ASN A 95 -1.23 -8.76 2.77
N GLY A 96 -0.56 -8.37 1.70
CA GLY A 96 -1.29 -7.76 0.59
C GLY A 96 -0.50 -7.33 -0.61
N GLY A 97 -1.10 -6.46 -1.40
CA GLY A 97 -0.37 -5.75 -2.44
C GLY A 97 -1.07 -4.55 -3.00
N LEU A 98 -0.30 -3.66 -3.61
CA LEU A 98 -0.79 -2.44 -4.24
C LEU A 98 -0.30 -2.40 -5.68
N ASN A 99 -1.19 -2.00 -6.59
CA ASN A 99 -0.82 -1.56 -7.92
C ASN A 99 -1.16 -0.08 -8.05
N ILE A 100 -0.17 0.75 -8.38
CA ILE A 100 -0.33 2.19 -8.48
C ILE A 100 0.06 2.61 -9.90
N ILE A 101 -0.92 3.12 -10.65
CA ILE A 101 -0.71 3.67 -11.97
C ILE A 101 -0.36 5.15 -11.79
N VAL A 102 0.82 5.54 -12.24
CA VAL A 102 1.39 6.88 -12.03
C VAL A 102 1.55 7.59 -13.37
N PRO A 103 1.17 8.87 -13.50
CA PRO A 103 1.43 9.64 -14.71
C PRO A 103 2.89 9.60 -15.17
N ASP A 104 3.09 9.70 -16.48
CA ASP A 104 4.41 9.71 -17.13
C ASP A 104 5.27 10.95 -16.81
N ASN A 105 4.66 12.02 -16.31
CA ASN A 105 5.36 13.23 -15.88
C ASN A 105 5.86 13.18 -14.42
N PHE A 106 5.70 12.04 -13.73
CA PHE A 106 6.17 11.87 -12.36
C PHE A 106 7.51 11.16 -12.31
N ARG A 107 8.36 11.58 -11.38
CA ARG A 107 9.61 10.93 -11.04
C ARG A 107 9.56 10.40 -9.61
N LEU A 108 9.63 9.08 -9.49
CA LEU A 108 9.56 8.41 -8.19
C LEU A 108 10.92 8.46 -7.48
N LYS A 109 10.86 8.66 -6.16
CA LYS A 109 11.97 8.42 -5.24
C LYS A 109 11.47 7.52 -4.12
N ILE A 110 11.80 6.24 -4.20
CA ILE A 110 11.31 5.22 -3.29
C ILE A 110 12.33 5.02 -2.16
N VAL A 111 11.84 5.07 -0.92
CA VAL A 111 12.56 4.69 0.30
C VAL A 111 11.73 3.61 0.98
N ASP A 112 12.24 2.39 0.99
CA ASP A 112 11.46 1.24 1.45
C ASP A 112 12.11 0.44 2.57
N THR A 113 11.28 -0.37 3.21
CA THR A 113 11.69 -1.45 4.10
C THR A 113 10.86 -2.68 3.76
N CYS A 114 11.45 -3.57 2.96
CA CYS A 114 10.83 -4.84 2.58
C CYS A 114 11.31 -5.98 3.49
N LYS A 115 10.36 -6.76 4.02
CA LYS A 115 10.66 -7.96 4.83
C LYS A 115 10.44 -9.23 4.00
N PHE A 116 9.19 -9.57 3.71
CA PHE A 116 8.81 -10.69 2.84
C PHE A 116 8.08 -10.16 1.60
N GLY A 117 8.79 -10.02 0.50
CA GLY A 117 8.25 -9.45 -0.74
C GLY A 117 9.12 -8.31 -1.27
N GLY A 118 8.54 -7.39 -2.04
CA GLY A 118 9.31 -6.32 -2.66
C GLY A 118 8.48 -5.28 -3.41
N ILE A 119 9.20 -4.40 -4.10
CA ILE A 119 8.67 -3.34 -4.94
C ILE A 119 9.10 -3.60 -6.38
N ALA A 120 8.17 -3.44 -7.32
CA ALA A 120 8.46 -3.39 -8.74
C ALA A 120 8.13 -1.97 -9.23
N ASP A 121 9.12 -1.28 -9.77
CA ASP A 121 8.94 0.03 -10.39
C ASP A 121 9.13 -0.12 -11.90
N HIS A 122 8.01 -0.08 -12.62
CA HIS A 122 7.96 -0.10 -14.08
C HIS A 122 7.65 1.30 -14.65
N THR A 123 7.80 2.35 -13.84
CA THR A 123 7.57 3.72 -14.30
C THR A 123 8.74 4.25 -15.12
N VAL A 124 8.41 5.06 -16.11
CA VAL A 124 9.31 5.78 -17.00
C VAL A 124 8.85 7.23 -17.00
N CYS A 125 9.72 8.13 -16.56
CA CYS A 125 9.45 9.57 -16.61
C CYS A 125 9.90 10.12 -17.97
N ILE A 126 8.96 10.68 -18.76
CA ILE A 126 9.24 11.12 -20.14
C ILE A 126 10.09 12.40 -20.17
N ASP A 127 9.81 13.37 -19.28
CA ASP A 127 10.56 14.62 -19.15
C ASP A 127 11.06 14.80 -17.71
N PRO A 128 12.25 14.27 -17.38
CA PRO A 128 12.81 14.39 -16.03
C PRO A 128 13.07 15.83 -15.58
N ASP A 129 13.32 16.77 -16.51
CA ASP A 129 13.69 18.15 -16.20
C ASP A 129 12.47 18.99 -15.78
N HIS A 130 11.26 18.63 -16.25
CA HIS A 130 9.99 19.25 -15.85
C HIS A 130 9.06 18.28 -15.12
N SER A 131 9.63 17.28 -14.45
CA SER A 131 8.89 16.23 -13.74
C SER A 131 8.36 16.68 -12.38
N VAL A 132 7.27 16.03 -11.94
CA VAL A 132 6.75 16.14 -10.58
C VAL A 132 7.41 15.06 -9.71
N ALA A 133 8.02 15.45 -8.59
CA ALA A 133 8.69 14.53 -7.70
C ALA A 133 7.69 13.82 -6.77
N LEU A 134 7.69 12.48 -6.75
CA LEU A 134 6.91 11.69 -5.81
C LEU A 134 7.84 10.91 -4.86
N SER A 135 7.91 11.37 -3.62
CA SER A 135 8.68 10.69 -2.57
C SER A 135 7.83 9.61 -1.91
N VAL A 136 8.18 8.35 -2.14
CA VAL A 136 7.45 7.18 -1.64
C VAL A 136 8.17 6.62 -0.42
N PHE A 137 7.47 6.46 0.69
CA PHE A 137 7.96 5.80 1.91
C PHE A 137 7.16 4.53 2.15
N ALA A 138 7.75 3.36 1.92
CA ALA A 138 7.02 2.09 1.94
C ALA A 138 7.53 1.14 3.04
N ASP A 139 6.64 0.68 3.93
CA ASP A 139 6.88 -0.44 4.85
C ASP A 139 6.09 -1.67 4.38
N ILE A 140 6.80 -2.67 3.88
CA ILE A 140 6.22 -3.90 3.32
C ILE A 140 6.63 -5.09 4.19
N THR A 141 5.66 -5.71 4.86
CA THR A 141 5.89 -6.88 5.71
C THR A 141 5.75 -8.19 4.94
N CYS A 142 4.62 -8.43 4.28
CA CYS A 142 4.34 -9.59 3.43
C CYS A 142 3.50 -9.16 2.22
N GLY A 143 4.09 -9.07 1.02
CA GLY A 143 3.35 -8.57 -0.14
C GLY A 143 4.16 -7.97 -1.28
N GLY A 144 3.47 -7.24 -2.17
CA GLY A 144 4.10 -6.55 -3.29
C GLY A 144 3.54 -5.15 -3.53
N LEU A 145 4.37 -4.24 -3.96
CA LEU A 145 3.96 -2.92 -4.46
C LEU A 145 4.45 -2.78 -5.90
N ASN A 146 3.53 -2.57 -6.83
CA ASN A 146 3.83 -2.30 -8.22
C ASN A 146 3.53 -0.84 -8.53
N PHE A 147 4.48 -0.16 -9.17
CA PHE A 147 4.25 1.10 -9.86
C PHE A 147 4.36 0.87 -11.36
N GLU A 148 3.44 1.43 -12.12
CA GLU A 148 3.44 1.38 -13.58
C GLU A 148 2.92 2.70 -14.15
N ASN A 149 3.26 3.00 -15.39
CA ASN A 149 2.59 4.08 -16.12
C ASN A 149 1.26 3.59 -16.71
N PRO A 150 0.38 4.50 -17.16
CA PRO A 150 -0.85 4.12 -17.86
C PRO A 150 -0.48 3.33 -19.12
N SER A 151 -1.25 2.28 -19.42
CA SER A 151 -1.09 1.55 -20.67
C SER A 151 -1.56 2.43 -21.84
N GLU A 152 -0.79 2.50 -22.92
CA GLU A 152 -1.22 3.10 -24.20
C GLU A 152 -2.46 2.41 -24.79
#